data_AF-A0A8D8S469-F1
#
_entry.id   AF-A0A8D8S469-F1
#
_cell.length_a   1.000
_cell.length_b   1.000
_cell.length_c   1.000
_cell.angle_alpha   90.00
_cell.angle_beta   90.00
_cell.angle_gamma   90.00
#
_symmetry.space_group_name_H-M   'P 1'
#
loop_
_entity.id
_entity.type
_entity.pdbx_description
1 polymer ?
#
loop_
_entity_poly.entity_id
_entity_poly.type
_entity_poly.pdbx_seq_one_letter_code
_entity_poly.pdbx_strand_id
1 'polypeptide(L)'
;MSVPLPKLTFNSLNSRTIKDFERRFSAYLEANKLTNEDEVIKIAHLKSAVDLETDELIQSFNITGETSKKILEALTNHFKPEKNLIMSQFKFFGCKQAKTENFQTFYANLKTLAAECEFGDQSDNIMKARIVLGIQDPELQK
;
A
#
# COMPACT_ATOMS: atom_id res chain seq x y z
N MET A 1 2.91 10.52 30.88
CA MET A 1 4.17 10.49 30.09
C MET A 1 3.81 10.95 28.69
N SER A 2 4.48 11.97 28.16
CA SER A 2 4.29 12.42 26.78
C SER A 2 5.02 11.46 25.85
N VAL A 3 4.31 10.92 24.85
CA VAL A 3 4.94 10.09 23.81
C VAL A 3 5.74 11.02 22.90
N PRO A 4 7.00 10.70 22.57
CA PRO A 4 7.83 11.57 21.74
C PRO A 4 7.31 11.66 20.31
N LEU A 5 7.51 12.82 19.69
CA LEU A 5 7.17 13.06 18.28
C LEU A 5 8.02 12.14 17.39
N PRO A 6 7.41 11.24 16.59
CA PRO A 6 8.17 10.44 15.62
C PRO A 6 8.85 11.35 14.60
N LYS A 7 9.93 10.87 13.98
CA LYS A 7 10.65 11.59 12.93
C LYS A 7 10.58 10.83 11.61
N LEU A 8 10.49 11.58 10.52
CA LEU A 8 10.55 11.08 9.14
C LEU A 8 11.55 11.93 8.38
N THR A 9 12.50 11.28 7.71
CA THR A 9 13.55 11.98 6.96
C THR A 9 13.51 11.60 5.49
N PHE A 10 13.92 12.52 4.63
CA PHE A 10 13.83 12.39 3.17
C PHE A 10 14.54 11.14 2.66
N ASN A 11 15.76 10.90 3.15
CA ASN A 11 16.58 9.73 2.78
C ASN A 11 15.96 8.38 3.17
N SER A 12 14.97 8.38 4.08
CA SER A 12 14.27 7.18 4.51
C SER A 12 12.93 6.95 3.80
N LEU A 13 12.48 7.88 2.94
CA LEU A 13 11.14 7.85 2.35
C LEU A 13 10.96 6.67 1.40
N ASN A 14 9.99 5.82 1.74
CA ASN A 14 9.43 4.78 0.89
C ASN A 14 8.03 4.41 1.42
N SER A 15 7.24 3.69 0.63
CA SER A 15 5.86 3.32 1.03
C SER A 15 5.76 2.62 2.40
N ARG A 16 6.79 1.85 2.82
CA ARG A 16 6.81 1.18 4.13
C ARG A 16 7.09 2.16 5.26
N THR A 17 8.13 2.97 5.15
CA THR A 17 8.55 3.91 6.21
C THR A 17 7.50 4.99 6.45
N ILE A 18 6.81 5.45 5.39
CA ILE A 18 5.72 6.42 5.51
C ILE A 18 4.52 5.81 6.26
N LYS A 19 4.13 4.56 5.95
CA LYS A 19 3.07 3.85 6.69
C LYS A 19 3.43 3.58 8.14
N ASP A 20 4.68 3.21 8.40
CA ASP A 20 5.17 3.02 9.77
C ASP A 20 5.16 4.33 10.55
N PHE A 21 5.53 5.44 9.90
CA PHE A 21 5.44 6.78 10.45
C PHE A 21 3.99 7.19 10.72
N GLU A 22 3.05 6.99 9.78
CA GLU A 22 1.63 7.30 9.95
C GLU A 22 1.03 6.61 11.17
N ARG A 23 1.34 5.32 11.38
CA ARG A 23 0.90 4.57 12.57
C ARG A 23 1.48 5.18 13.86
N ARG A 24 2.77 5.53 13.87
CA ARG A 24 3.43 6.15 15.03
C ARG A 24 2.91 7.56 15.31
N PHE A 25 2.64 8.32 14.26
CA PHE A 25 2.10 9.68 14.36
C PHE A 25 0.68 9.66 14.90
N SER A 26 -0.16 8.71 14.45
CA SER A 26 -1.50 8.50 15.00
C SER A 26 -1.46 8.17 16.50
N ALA A 27 -0.56 7.26 16.91
CA ALA A 27 -0.36 6.93 18.32
C ALA A 27 0.17 8.15 19.14
N TYR A 28 1.05 8.97 18.55
CA TYR A 28 1.52 10.21 19.15
C TYR A 28 0.37 11.20 19.39
N LEU A 29 -0.52 11.39 18.41
CA LEU A 29 -1.68 12.27 18.54
C LEU A 29 -2.61 11.78 19.66
N GLU A 30 -2.90 10.49 19.71
CA GLU A 30 -3.77 9.89 20.73
C GLU A 30 -3.18 10.05 22.13
N ALA A 31 -1.91 9.64 22.32
CA ALA A 31 -1.26 9.66 23.62
C ALA A 31 -1.05 11.08 24.18
N ASN A 32 -0.94 12.08 23.31
CA ASN A 32 -0.83 13.49 23.69
C ASN A 32 -2.17 14.24 23.64
N LYS A 33 -3.30 13.55 23.45
CA LYS A 33 -4.66 14.13 23.39
C LYS A 33 -4.86 15.17 22.27
N LEU A 34 -4.11 15.06 21.19
CA LEU A 34 -4.17 15.93 20.01
C LEU A 34 -5.18 15.46 18.96
N THR A 35 -5.83 14.31 19.15
CA THR A 35 -6.76 13.71 18.18
C THR A 35 -7.94 14.63 17.82
N ASN A 36 -8.46 15.38 18.80
CA ASN A 36 -9.62 16.27 18.62
C ASN A 36 -9.24 17.73 18.36
N GLU A 37 -7.94 18.04 18.30
CA GLU A 37 -7.45 19.38 17.96
C GLU A 37 -7.69 19.70 16.48
N ASP A 38 -7.60 20.98 16.14
CA ASP A 38 -7.71 21.44 14.76
C ASP A 38 -6.62 20.83 13.87
N GLU A 39 -6.96 20.57 12.61
CA GLU A 39 -6.00 20.02 11.64
C GLU A 39 -4.79 20.93 11.45
N VAL A 40 -4.95 22.25 11.61
CA VAL A 40 -3.83 23.20 11.59
C VAL A 40 -2.78 22.84 12.66
N ILE A 41 -3.21 22.45 13.86
CA ILE A 41 -2.32 22.04 14.95
C ILE A 41 -1.66 20.70 14.60
N LYS A 42 -2.43 19.70 14.14
CA LYS A 42 -1.88 18.40 13.74
C LYS A 42 -0.87 18.51 12.61
N ILE A 43 -1.13 19.38 11.63
CA ILE A 43 -0.21 19.66 10.52
C ILE A 43 1.05 20.35 11.03
N ALA A 44 0.95 21.29 11.98
CA ALA A 44 2.14 21.89 12.60
C ALA A 44 3.02 20.84 13.30
N HIS A 45 2.41 19.87 13.99
CA HIS A 45 3.13 18.71 14.55
C HIS A 45 3.75 17.83 13.48
N LEU A 46 3.04 17.58 12.37
CA LEU A 46 3.56 16.82 11.22
C LEU A 46 4.78 17.53 10.61
N LYS A 47 4.70 18.84 10.38
CA LYS A 47 5.81 19.65 9.85
C LYS A 47 7.02 19.65 10.79
N SER A 48 6.76 19.64 12.10
CA SER A 48 7.82 19.52 13.12
C SER A 48 8.43 18.11 13.19
N ALA A 49 7.78 17.10 12.62
CA ALA A 49 8.21 15.71 12.60
C ALA A 49 9.09 15.37 11.38
N VAL A 50 9.03 16.17 10.32
CA VAL A 50 9.76 15.95 9.07
C VAL A 50 11.01 16.83 8.98
N ASP A 51 11.97 16.46 8.12
CA ASP A 51 13.08 17.34 7.75
C ASP A 51 12.68 18.32 6.64
N LEU A 52 13.56 19.28 6.36
CA LEU A 52 13.29 20.36 5.40
C LEU A 52 13.00 19.80 4.01
N GLU A 53 13.78 18.83 3.54
CA GLU A 53 13.60 18.22 2.22
C GLU A 53 12.25 17.50 2.10
N THR A 54 11.80 16.81 3.16
CA THR A 54 10.47 16.19 3.17
C THR A 54 9.35 17.22 3.22
N ASP A 55 9.52 18.34 3.95
CA ASP A 55 8.51 19.42 3.97
C ASP A 55 8.40 20.10 2.60
N GLU A 56 9.51 20.37 1.93
CA GLU A 56 9.52 20.90 0.54
C GLU A 56 8.79 19.96 -0.43
N LEU A 57 9.00 18.65 -0.31
CA LEU A 57 8.27 17.66 -1.10
C LEU A 57 6.77 17.68 -0.81
N ILE A 58 6.38 17.76 0.46
CA ILE A 58 4.96 17.86 0.85
C ILE A 58 4.33 19.13 0.25
N GLN A 59 5.05 20.26 0.29
CA GLN A 59 4.58 21.51 -0.30
C GLN A 59 4.40 21.41 -1.83
N SER A 60 5.25 20.65 -2.52
CA SER A 60 5.15 20.44 -3.98
C SER A 60 3.84 19.79 -4.43
N PHE A 61 3.14 19.08 -3.53
CA PHE A 61 1.85 18.47 -3.82
C PHE A 61 0.69 19.48 -3.88
N ASN A 62 0.91 20.76 -3.52
CA ASN A 62 -0.12 21.83 -3.50
C ASN A 62 -1.37 21.49 -2.68
N ILE A 63 -1.18 20.69 -1.63
CA ILE A 63 -2.26 20.21 -0.77
C ILE A 63 -2.58 21.31 0.26
N THR A 64 -3.55 22.17 -0.05
CA THR A 64 -3.99 23.26 0.84
C THR A 64 -5.32 22.93 1.52
N GLY A 65 -5.43 23.19 2.83
CA GLY A 65 -6.67 22.97 3.59
C GLY A 65 -7.03 21.50 3.87
N GLU A 66 -6.09 20.57 3.68
CA GLU A 66 -6.33 19.14 3.88
C GLU A 66 -5.83 18.64 5.24
N THR A 67 -6.24 17.42 5.60
CA THR A 67 -5.88 16.79 6.88
C THR A 67 -4.44 16.27 6.88
N SER A 68 -3.85 16.12 8.08
CA SER A 68 -2.52 15.50 8.23
C SER A 68 -2.48 14.08 7.63
N LYS A 69 -3.62 13.37 7.66
CA LYS A 69 -3.79 12.04 7.07
C LYS A 69 -3.69 12.08 5.54
N LYS A 70 -4.40 12.99 4.87
CA LYS A 70 -4.36 13.11 3.41
C LYS A 70 -2.98 13.50 2.89
N ILE A 71 -2.25 14.34 3.63
CA ILE A 71 -0.85 14.66 3.32
C ILE A 71 0.02 13.40 3.33
N LEU A 72 -0.11 12.57 4.36
CA LEU A 72 0.62 11.30 4.47
C LEU A 72 0.20 10.26 3.42
N GLU A 73 -1.07 10.24 3.02
CA GLU A 73 -1.56 9.40 1.93
C GLU A 73 -0.97 9.82 0.58
N ALA A 74 -0.94 11.13 0.28
CA ALA A 74 -0.32 11.65 -0.94
C ALA A 74 1.18 11.34 -0.99
N LEU A 75 1.88 11.53 0.13
CA LEU A 75 3.29 11.15 0.27
C LEU A 75 3.47 9.64 0.06
N THR A 76 2.62 8.82 0.66
CA THR A 76 2.65 7.35 0.48
C THR A 76 2.44 6.94 -0.97
N ASN A 77 1.54 7.61 -1.68
CA ASN A 77 1.24 7.34 -3.09
C ASN A 77 2.39 7.77 -4.00
N HIS A 78 3.07 8.88 -3.70
CA HIS A 78 4.25 9.33 -4.44
C HIS A 78 5.40 8.30 -4.39
N PHE A 79 5.62 7.69 -3.21
CA PHE A 79 6.66 6.67 -3.01
C PHE A 79 6.14 5.24 -3.14
N LYS A 80 4.90 5.06 -3.60
CA LYS A 80 4.42 3.73 -3.96
C LYS A 80 5.19 3.36 -5.22
N PRO A 81 5.99 2.27 -5.23
CA PRO A 81 6.55 1.80 -6.48
C PRO A 81 5.38 1.64 -7.45
N GLU A 82 5.50 2.25 -8.62
CA GLU A 82 4.55 2.03 -9.70
C GLU A 82 4.45 0.51 -9.84
N LYS A 83 3.26 -0.05 -9.55
CA LYS A 83 3.07 -1.48 -9.68
C LYS A 83 3.44 -1.77 -11.12
N ASN A 84 4.49 -2.55 -11.33
CA ASN A 84 4.82 -2.99 -12.67
C ASN A 84 3.73 -3.97 -13.08
N LEU A 85 2.67 -3.41 -13.65
CA LEU A 85 1.45 -4.11 -14.02
C LEU A 85 1.78 -5.31 -14.90
N ILE A 86 2.72 -5.12 -15.82
CA ILE A 86 3.24 -6.17 -16.71
C ILE A 86 3.91 -7.29 -15.90
N MET A 87 4.72 -6.98 -14.90
CA MET A 87 5.35 -7.98 -14.04
C MET A 87 4.33 -8.71 -13.16
N SER A 88 3.33 -8.02 -12.62
CA SER A 88 2.24 -8.65 -11.85
C SER A 88 1.43 -9.59 -12.74
N GLN A 89 1.05 -9.14 -13.93
CA GLN A 89 0.37 -9.96 -14.94
C GLN A 89 1.24 -11.15 -15.38
N PHE A 90 2.54 -10.96 -15.59
CA PHE A 90 3.48 -12.03 -15.92
C PHE A 90 3.50 -13.12 -14.82
N LYS A 91 3.58 -12.73 -13.54
CA LYS A 91 3.52 -13.68 -12.42
C LYS A 91 2.18 -14.40 -12.36
N PHE A 92 1.07 -13.69 -12.57
CA PHE A 92 -0.27 -14.28 -12.59
C PHE A 92 -0.42 -15.31 -13.73
N PHE A 93 -0.08 -14.93 -14.97
CA PHE A 93 -0.16 -15.81 -16.13
C PHE A 93 0.84 -16.98 -16.06
N GLY A 94 1.97 -16.79 -15.39
CA GLY A 94 2.97 -17.84 -15.12
C GLY A 94 2.61 -18.79 -13.97
N CYS A 95 1.65 -18.44 -13.10
CA CYS A 95 1.29 -19.25 -11.94
C CYS A 95 0.69 -20.60 -12.38
N LYS A 96 1.25 -21.71 -11.90
CA LYS A 96 0.79 -23.07 -12.16
C LYS A 96 0.74 -23.84 -10.85
N GLN A 97 -0.24 -24.72 -10.70
CA GLN A 97 -0.35 -25.62 -9.56
C GLN A 97 0.88 -26.54 -9.53
N ALA A 98 1.54 -26.64 -8.38
CA ALA A 98 2.65 -27.58 -8.22
C ALA A 98 2.14 -29.03 -8.09
N LYS A 99 3.00 -30.02 -8.40
CA LYS A 99 2.62 -31.46 -8.40
C LYS A 99 1.99 -31.96 -7.10
N THR A 100 2.40 -31.38 -5.97
CA THR A 100 1.95 -31.76 -4.62
C THR A 100 1.08 -30.70 -3.96
N GLU A 101 0.77 -29.61 -4.67
CA GLU A 101 -0.04 -28.51 -4.15
C GLU A 101 -1.52 -28.84 -4.34
N ASN A 102 -2.32 -28.71 -3.27
CA ASN A 102 -3.77 -28.84 -3.37
C ASN A 102 -4.40 -27.63 -4.08
N PHE A 103 -5.62 -27.81 -4.58
CA PHE A 103 -6.33 -26.76 -5.32
C PHE A 103 -6.53 -25.47 -4.50
N GLN A 104 -6.85 -25.59 -3.21
CA GLN A 104 -7.14 -24.45 -2.34
C GLN A 104 -5.92 -23.53 -2.19
N THR A 105 -4.73 -24.10 -2.00
CA THR A 105 -3.46 -23.37 -1.92
C THR A 105 -3.15 -22.67 -3.25
N PHE A 106 -3.29 -23.39 -4.37
CA PHE A 106 -3.10 -22.83 -5.70
C PHE A 106 -4.07 -21.66 -5.96
N TYR A 107 -5.36 -21.85 -5.67
CA TYR A 107 -6.39 -20.83 -5.84
C TYR A 107 -6.14 -19.59 -4.97
N ALA A 108 -5.73 -19.78 -3.71
CA ALA A 108 -5.41 -18.68 -2.81
C ALA A 108 -4.20 -17.86 -3.31
N ASN A 109 -3.15 -18.53 -3.80
CA ASN A 109 -1.99 -17.87 -4.40
C ASN A 109 -2.41 -17.11 -5.67
N LEU A 110 -3.18 -17.75 -6.54
CA LEU A 110 -3.65 -17.15 -7.79
C LEU A 110 -4.53 -15.91 -7.55
N LYS A 111 -5.41 -15.97 -6.54
CA LYS A 111 -6.24 -14.83 -6.13
C LYS A 111 -5.41 -13.67 -5.59
N THR A 112 -4.36 -13.98 -4.85
CA THR A 112 -3.40 -12.97 -4.35
C THR A 112 -2.70 -12.26 -5.51
N LEU A 113 -2.24 -13.00 -6.52
CA LEU A 113 -1.61 -12.43 -7.72
C LEU A 113 -2.60 -11.60 -8.55
N ALA A 114 -3.84 -12.06 -8.71
CA ALA A 114 -4.87 -11.36 -9.47
C ALA A 114 -5.18 -9.96 -8.91
N ALA A 115 -5.13 -9.78 -7.59
CA ALA A 115 -5.36 -8.50 -6.92
C ALA A 115 -4.34 -7.40 -7.29
N GLU A 116 -3.21 -7.78 -7.88
CA GLU A 116 -2.18 -6.85 -8.36
C GLU A 116 -2.26 -6.55 -9.86
N CYS A 117 -3.13 -7.23 -10.61
CA CYS A 117 -3.13 -7.22 -12.08
C CYS A 117 -4.13 -6.27 -12.73
N GLU A 118 -4.93 -5.56 -11.94
CA GLU A 118 -5.87 -4.51 -12.38
C GLU A 118 -6.79 -4.95 -13.55
N PHE A 119 -7.31 -6.19 -13.50
CA PHE A 119 -8.13 -6.77 -14.56
C PHE A 119 -9.53 -6.13 -14.73
N GLY A 120 -9.95 -5.26 -13.80
CA GLY A 120 -11.26 -4.62 -13.82
C GLY A 120 -12.41 -5.62 -13.96
N ASP A 121 -13.36 -5.30 -14.83
CA ASP A 121 -14.58 -6.10 -15.05
C ASP A 121 -14.32 -7.50 -15.63
N GLN A 122 -13.11 -7.76 -16.16
CA GLN A 122 -12.73 -9.06 -16.71
C GLN A 122 -12.15 -10.02 -15.66
N SER A 123 -11.99 -9.58 -14.41
CA SER A 123 -11.32 -10.34 -13.35
C SER A 123 -11.88 -11.76 -13.20
N ASP A 124 -13.21 -11.92 -13.16
CA ASP A 124 -13.85 -13.23 -12.98
C ASP A 124 -13.60 -14.19 -14.16
N ASN A 125 -13.68 -13.68 -15.39
CA ASN A 125 -13.46 -14.48 -16.60
C ASN A 125 -11.99 -14.89 -16.73
N ILE A 126 -11.07 -13.95 -16.48
CA ILE A 126 -9.63 -14.19 -16.52
C ILE A 126 -9.23 -15.17 -15.42
N MET A 127 -9.81 -15.06 -14.22
CA MET A 127 -9.56 -15.99 -13.12
C MET A 127 -9.96 -17.42 -13.48
N LYS A 128 -11.17 -17.61 -14.02
CA LYS A 128 -11.65 -18.94 -14.46
C LYS A 128 -10.75 -19.53 -15.54
N ALA A 129 -10.43 -18.77 -16.58
CA ALA A 129 -9.54 -19.21 -17.64
C ALA A 129 -8.16 -19.58 -17.10
N ARG A 130 -7.61 -18.78 -16.17
CA ARG A 130 -6.30 -19.04 -15.59
C ARG A 130 -6.30 -20.28 -14.70
N ILE A 131 -7.37 -20.55 -13.95
CA ILE A 131 -7.53 -21.78 -13.18
C ILE A 131 -7.44 -22.99 -14.12
N VAL A 132 -8.27 -23.05 -15.16
CA VAL A 132 -8.29 -24.17 -16.11
C VAL A 132 -6.91 -24.38 -16.74
N LEU A 133 -6.27 -23.30 -17.20
CA LEU A 133 -4.94 -23.35 -17.82
C LEU A 133 -3.80 -23.60 -16.81
N GLY A 134 -4.06 -23.66 -15.50
CA GLY A 134 -3.05 -23.64 -14.43
C GLY A 134 -3.07 -24.84 -13.50
N ILE A 135 -4.17 -25.57 -13.43
CA ILE A 135 -4.31 -26.80 -12.65
C ILE A 135 -3.49 -27.96 -13.26
N GLN A 136 -3.08 -28.89 -12.40
CA GLN A 136 -2.35 -30.10 -12.80
C GLN A 136 -3.27 -31.21 -13.31
N ASP A 137 -4.49 -31.29 -12.77
CA ASP A 137 -5.42 -32.38 -13.03
C ASP A 137 -6.12 -32.19 -14.39
N PRO A 138 -5.85 -33.04 -15.40
CA PRO A 138 -6.45 -32.93 -16.73
C PRO A 138 -7.96 -33.23 -16.73
N GLU A 139 -8.47 -33.97 -15.74
CA GLU A 139 -9.91 -34.25 -15.65
C GLU A 139 -10.68 -33.02 -15.16
N LEU A 140 -10.06 -32.17 -14.35
CA LEU A 140 -10.62 -30.88 -13.93
C LEU A 140 -10.49 -29.78 -15.02
N GLN A 141 -9.80 -30.06 -16.13
CA GLN A 141 -9.66 -29.14 -17.28
C GLN A 141 -10.73 -29.33 -18.36
N LYS A 142 -11.50 -30.43 -18.31
CA LYS A 142 -12.55 -30.77 -19.28
C LYS A 142 -13.91 -30.23 -18.83
#